data_AF-A0AAU1S9D9-F1
#
_entry.id   AF-A0AAU1S9D9-F1
#
_cell.length_a   1.000
_cell.length_b   1.000
_cell.length_c   1.000
_cell.angle_alpha   90.00
_cell.angle_beta   90.00
_cell.angle_gamma   90.00
#
_symmetry.space_group_name_H-M   'P 1'
#
loop_
_entity.id
_entity.type
_entity.pdbx_description
1 polymer ?
#
loop_
_entity_poly.entity_id
_entity_poly.type
_entity_poly.pdbx_seq_one_letter_code
_entity_poly.pdbx_strand_id
1 'polypeptide(L)'
;MFLVCVATQGLAVLGGTLAFSLPSGWLAWLALGCFVLGLALYPIAFLRFDLGQVRSGAGDQWVAGGTLAISALAGAKLLAVPAWRGTALHDTLRPLTLVTLALSVCWYAVLVFAEARWPRLRYDMRRWATVFPMGMTAVATLSVADAAAVGWLRTPGQVLLWIAVTAWVLALVGLVGHLTAHSR
;
A
#
# COMPACT_ATOMS: atom_id res chain seq x y z
N MET A 1 0.71 -11.14 9.95
CA MET A 1 0.97 -12.11 8.84
C MET A 1 1.44 -11.43 7.56
N PHE A 2 0.79 -10.34 7.12
CA PHE A 2 1.13 -9.67 5.86
C PHE A 2 2.50 -8.98 5.79
N LEU A 3 3.19 -8.77 6.91
CA LEU A 3 4.51 -8.10 6.94
C LEU A 3 5.59 -8.80 6.10
N VAL A 4 5.50 -10.12 5.92
CA VAL A 4 6.43 -10.84 5.02
C VAL A 4 6.27 -10.40 3.56
N CYS A 5 5.03 -10.10 3.16
CA CYS A 5 4.73 -9.54 1.84
C CYS A 5 5.23 -8.09 1.78
N VAL A 6 4.99 -7.30 2.83
CA VAL A 6 5.48 -5.91 2.89
C VAL A 6 7.01 -5.84 2.79
N ALA A 7 7.74 -6.73 3.45
CA ALA A 7 9.20 -6.77 3.40
C ALA A 7 9.71 -7.03 1.97
N THR A 8 9.15 -8.04 1.30
CA THR A 8 9.53 -8.37 -0.09
C THR A 8 9.13 -7.26 -1.06
N GLN A 9 7.94 -6.68 -0.91
CA GLN A 9 7.50 -5.54 -1.73
C GLN A 9 8.33 -4.28 -1.46
N GLY A 10 8.78 -4.04 -0.23
CA GLY A 10 9.67 -2.93 0.11
C GLY A 10 11.02 -3.03 -0.63
N LEU A 11 11.60 -4.23 -0.68
CA LEU A 11 12.80 -4.50 -1.48
C LEU A 11 12.56 -4.29 -2.97
N ALA A 12 11.39 -4.69 -3.48
CA ALA A 12 11.01 -4.45 -4.88
C ALA A 12 10.87 -2.96 -5.20
N VAL A 13 10.24 -2.17 -4.31
CA VAL A 13 10.15 -0.71 -4.45
C VAL A 13 11.54 -0.06 -4.49
N LEU A 14 12.42 -0.45 -3.57
CA LEU A 14 13.78 0.08 -3.51
C LEU A 14 14.57 -0.30 -4.76
N GLY A 15 14.57 -1.58 -5.14
CA GLY A 15 15.29 -2.09 -6.30
C GLY A 15 14.79 -1.47 -7.61
N GLY A 16 13.48 -1.33 -7.79
CA GLY A 16 12.91 -0.65 -8.96
C GLY A 16 13.25 0.84 -9.02
N THR A 17 13.29 1.53 -7.87
CA THR A 17 13.71 2.94 -7.79
C THR A 17 15.18 3.13 -8.15
N LEU A 18 16.04 2.22 -7.67
CA LEU A 18 17.47 2.23 -8.01
C LEU A 18 17.71 1.86 -9.48
N ALA A 19 17.00 0.86 -10.00
CA ALA A 19 17.09 0.45 -11.40
C ALA A 19 16.62 1.53 -12.39
N PHE A 20 15.74 2.45 -11.95
CA PHE A 20 15.39 3.63 -12.73
C PHE A 20 16.52 4.66 -12.79
N SER A 21 17.27 4.81 -11.70
CA SER A 21 18.26 5.89 -11.52
C SER A 21 19.68 5.49 -11.89
N LEU A 22 20.01 4.20 -11.83
CA LEU A 22 21.34 3.65 -12.04
C LEU A 22 21.37 2.74 -13.28
N PRO A 23 22.49 2.68 -14.03
CA PRO A 23 22.66 1.77 -15.16
C PRO A 23 22.91 0.31 -14.70
N SER A 24 22.11 -0.19 -13.76
CA SER A 24 22.27 -1.51 -13.13
C SER A 24 21.06 -2.40 -13.37
N GLY A 25 21.05 -3.12 -14.51
CA GLY A 25 19.94 -4.00 -14.90
C GLY A 25 19.68 -5.18 -13.95
N TRP A 26 20.68 -5.62 -13.17
CA TRP A 26 20.53 -6.72 -12.22
C TRP A 26 19.60 -6.38 -11.04
N LEU A 27 19.57 -5.12 -10.60
CA LEU A 27 18.65 -4.66 -9.55
C LEU A 27 17.18 -4.75 -9.99
N ALA A 28 16.90 -4.54 -11.28
CA ALA A 28 15.57 -4.67 -11.82
C ALA A 28 15.07 -6.13 -11.71
N TRP A 29 15.92 -7.10 -12.06
CA TRP A 29 15.58 -8.52 -11.93
C TRP A 29 15.41 -8.97 -10.48
N LEU A 30 16.27 -8.50 -9.57
CA LEU A 30 16.10 -8.76 -8.13
C LEU A 30 14.76 -8.19 -7.63
N ALA A 31 14.44 -6.95 -8.02
CA ALA A 31 13.20 -6.30 -7.66
C ALA A 31 11.97 -7.05 -8.21
N LEU A 32 12.03 -7.55 -9.44
CA LEU A 32 10.99 -8.40 -10.02
C LEU A 32 10.81 -9.70 -9.23
N GLY A 33 11.91 -10.37 -8.86
CA GLY A 33 11.87 -11.56 -8.02
C GLY A 33 11.18 -11.31 -6.67
N CYS A 34 11.54 -10.22 -5.98
CA CYS A 34 10.91 -9.81 -4.74
C CYS A 34 9.42 -9.46 -4.92
N PHE A 35 9.07 -8.78 -6.01
CA PHE A 35 7.69 -8.42 -6.35
C PHE A 35 6.81 -9.66 -6.55
N VAL A 36 7.27 -10.62 -7.37
CA VAL A 36 6.55 -11.87 -7.62
C VAL A 36 6.41 -12.69 -6.33
N LEU A 37 7.48 -12.78 -5.52
CA LEU A 37 7.43 -13.47 -4.23
C LEU A 37 6.39 -12.85 -3.30
N GLY A 38 6.38 -11.52 -3.16
CA GLY A 38 5.41 -10.83 -2.30
C GLY A 38 3.96 -11.02 -2.78
N LEU A 39 3.74 -11.02 -4.09
CA LEU A 39 2.42 -11.32 -4.67
C LEU A 39 1.98 -12.77 -4.40
N ALA A 40 2.91 -13.74 -4.45
CA ALA A 40 2.62 -15.15 -4.15
C ALA A 40 2.35 -15.39 -2.65
N LEU A 41 3.03 -14.65 -1.77
CA LEU A 41 2.84 -14.75 -0.32
C LEU A 41 1.53 -14.10 0.15
N TYR A 42 1.03 -13.08 -0.57
CA TYR A 42 -0.21 -12.38 -0.21
C TYR A 42 -1.43 -13.30 -0.08
N PRO A 43 -1.81 -14.15 -1.05
CA PRO A 43 -2.96 -15.04 -0.91
C PRO A 43 -2.78 -16.05 0.23
N ILE A 44 -1.55 -16.52 0.49
CA ILE A 44 -1.26 -17.42 1.61
C ILE A 44 -1.53 -16.71 2.95
N ALA A 45 -1.09 -15.47 3.09
CA ALA A 45 -1.37 -14.64 4.26
C ALA A 45 -2.87 -14.32 4.38
N PHE A 46 -3.54 -14.07 3.26
CA PHE A 46 -4.96 -13.73 3.21
C PHE A 46 -5.86 -14.92 3.58
N LEU A 47 -5.51 -16.15 3.20
CA LEU A 47 -6.26 -17.35 3.60
C LEU A 47 -6.24 -17.61 5.11
N ARG A 48 -5.24 -17.06 5.81
CA ARG A 48 -5.11 -17.16 7.27
C ARG A 48 -5.67 -15.93 8.00
N PHE A 49 -6.16 -14.94 7.25
CA PHE A 49 -6.66 -13.69 7.80
C PHE A 49 -8.10 -13.85 8.27
N ASP A 50 -8.35 -13.46 9.52
CA ASP A 50 -9.70 -13.40 10.08
C ASP A 50 -10.44 -12.17 9.55
N LEU A 51 -11.41 -12.39 8.65
CA LEU A 51 -12.28 -11.34 8.10
C LEU A 51 -13.13 -10.66 9.18
N GLY A 52 -13.34 -11.30 10.34
CA GLY A 52 -13.96 -10.68 11.50
C GLY A 52 -13.23 -9.42 11.97
N GLN A 53 -11.93 -9.30 11.67
CA GLN A 53 -11.13 -8.10 11.96
C GLN A 53 -11.59 -6.84 11.23
N VAL A 54 -12.29 -6.96 10.09
CA VAL A 54 -12.91 -5.81 9.42
C VAL A 54 -13.90 -5.13 10.36
N ARG A 55 -14.66 -5.92 11.12
CA ARG A 55 -15.60 -5.42 12.12
C ARG A 55 -14.91 -5.09 13.45
N SER A 56 -14.09 -6.00 13.98
CA SER A 56 -13.52 -5.85 15.34
C SER A 56 -12.43 -4.79 15.43
N GLY A 57 -11.66 -4.57 14.35
CA GLY A 57 -10.70 -3.47 14.29
C GLY A 57 -9.31 -3.76 14.80
N ALA A 58 -8.88 -5.02 14.82
CA ALA A 58 -7.65 -5.42 15.49
C ALA A 58 -6.36 -4.87 14.86
N GLY A 59 -6.41 -4.37 13.63
CA GLY A 59 -5.32 -3.67 12.92
C GLY A 59 -4.91 -4.38 11.63
N ASP A 60 -4.90 -5.72 11.62
CA ASP A 60 -4.40 -6.48 10.46
C ASP A 60 -5.28 -6.27 9.21
N GLN A 61 -6.56 -5.91 9.37
CA GLN A 61 -7.44 -5.56 8.26
C GLN A 61 -6.90 -4.38 7.43
N TRP A 62 -6.25 -3.40 8.09
CA TRP A 62 -5.61 -2.29 7.41
C TRP A 62 -4.28 -2.71 6.79
N VAL A 63 -3.50 -3.56 7.47
CA VAL A 63 -2.23 -4.08 6.96
C VAL A 63 -2.44 -4.93 5.69
N ALA A 64 -3.53 -5.70 5.61
CA ALA A 64 -3.94 -6.43 4.41
C ALA A 64 -4.07 -5.47 3.21
N GLY A 65 -4.82 -4.37 3.37
CA GLY A 65 -4.98 -3.34 2.36
C GLY A 65 -3.69 -2.61 1.99
N GLY A 66 -2.88 -2.29 3.00
CA GLY A 66 -1.58 -1.66 2.80
C GLY A 66 -0.58 -2.54 2.04
N THR A 67 -0.73 -3.86 2.16
CA THR A 67 0.09 -4.83 1.43
C THR A 67 -0.24 -4.84 -0.06
N LEU A 68 -1.53 -4.75 -0.42
CA LEU A 68 -1.93 -4.54 -1.82
C LEU A 68 -1.42 -3.20 -2.34
N ALA A 69 -1.48 -2.13 -1.52
CA ALA A 69 -1.01 -0.81 -1.91
C ALA A 69 0.50 -0.79 -2.21
N ILE A 70 1.35 -1.32 -1.31
CA ILE A 70 2.79 -1.39 -1.56
C ILE A 70 3.13 -2.32 -2.73
N SER A 71 2.34 -3.37 -2.98
CA SER A 71 2.49 -4.21 -4.17
C SER A 71 2.20 -3.42 -5.45
N ALA A 72 1.15 -2.62 -5.49
CA ALA A 72 0.88 -1.72 -6.62
C ALA A 72 1.99 -0.66 -6.81
N LEU A 73 2.53 -0.13 -5.71
CA LEU A 73 3.68 0.78 -5.75
C LEU A 73 4.93 0.10 -6.33
N ALA A 74 5.24 -1.13 -5.90
CA ALA A 74 6.34 -1.92 -6.45
C ALA A 74 6.16 -2.16 -7.95
N GLY A 75 4.94 -2.53 -8.38
CA GLY A 75 4.58 -2.65 -9.79
C GLY A 75 4.82 -1.35 -10.56
N ALA A 76 4.43 -0.19 -10.01
CA ALA A 76 4.70 1.11 -10.63
C ALA A 76 6.21 1.40 -10.79
N LYS A 77 7.04 1.05 -9.80
CA LYS A 77 8.50 1.20 -9.88
C LYS A 77 9.11 0.28 -10.94
N LEU A 78 8.66 -0.96 -11.03
CA LEU A 78 9.09 -1.90 -12.07
C LEU A 78 8.65 -1.45 -13.47
N LEU A 79 7.43 -0.94 -13.60
CA LEU A 79 6.89 -0.42 -14.86
C LEU A 79 7.69 0.79 -15.38
N ALA A 80 8.25 1.58 -14.46
CA ALA A 80 9.06 2.76 -14.80
C ALA A 80 10.47 2.42 -15.31
N VAL A 81 10.96 1.18 -15.12
CA VAL A 81 12.32 0.76 -15.51
C VAL A 81 12.54 0.99 -17.03
N PRO A 82 13.49 1.87 -17.44
CA PRO A 82 13.65 2.25 -18.83
C PRO A 82 13.96 1.08 -19.76
N ALA A 83 14.80 0.14 -19.29
CA ALA A 83 15.26 -1.02 -20.06
C ALA A 83 14.14 -2.00 -20.47
N TRP A 84 12.97 -1.91 -19.84
CA TRP A 84 11.85 -2.82 -20.12
C TRP A 84 10.74 -2.19 -20.97
N ARG A 85 10.80 -0.88 -21.24
CA ARG A 85 9.77 -0.20 -22.04
C ARG A 85 9.67 -0.84 -23.44
N GLY A 86 8.45 -1.12 -23.88
CA GLY A 86 8.17 -1.76 -25.17
C GLY A 86 8.46 -3.27 -25.23
N THR A 87 8.77 -3.91 -24.10
CA THR A 87 8.91 -5.37 -24.01
C THR A 87 7.59 -6.02 -23.57
N ALA A 88 7.41 -7.31 -23.89
CA ALA A 88 6.25 -8.09 -23.42
C ALA A 88 6.14 -8.12 -21.88
N LEU A 89 7.26 -8.00 -21.16
CA LEU A 89 7.27 -7.88 -19.70
C LEU A 89 6.56 -6.59 -19.25
N HIS A 90 6.85 -5.46 -19.89
CA HIS A 90 6.16 -4.19 -19.59
C HIS A 90 4.66 -4.27 -19.89
N ASP A 91 4.29 -4.88 -21.02
CA ASP A 91 2.89 -5.06 -21.41
C ASP A 91 2.12 -5.97 -20.43
N THR A 92 2.81 -6.89 -19.76
CA THR A 92 2.23 -7.76 -18.72
C THR A 92 2.20 -7.07 -17.34
N LEU A 93 3.25 -6.30 -17.00
CA LEU A 93 3.35 -5.60 -15.72
C LEU A 93 2.31 -4.49 -15.58
N ARG A 94 1.96 -3.81 -16.67
CA ARG A 94 0.99 -2.71 -16.66
C ARG A 94 -0.40 -3.14 -16.16
N PRO A 95 -1.10 -4.12 -16.76
CA PRO A 95 -2.40 -4.57 -16.28
C PRO A 95 -2.29 -5.20 -14.90
N LEU A 96 -1.23 -5.95 -14.59
CA LEU A 96 -1.02 -6.52 -13.26
C LEU A 96 -0.99 -5.43 -12.18
N THR A 97 -0.21 -4.37 -12.41
CA THR A 97 -0.09 -3.23 -11.51
C THR A 97 -1.44 -2.51 -11.33
N LEU A 98 -2.18 -2.30 -12.42
CA LEU A 98 -3.50 -1.67 -12.38
C LEU A 98 -4.51 -2.53 -11.60
N VAL A 99 -4.52 -3.84 -11.82
CA VAL A 99 -5.38 -4.78 -11.08
C VAL A 99 -5.04 -4.77 -9.59
N THR A 100 -3.75 -4.83 -9.23
CA THR A 100 -3.31 -4.76 -7.83
C THR A 100 -3.75 -3.44 -7.18
N LEU A 101 -3.65 -2.31 -7.90
CA LEU A 101 -4.14 -1.03 -7.40
C LEU A 101 -5.67 -1.04 -7.22
N ALA A 102 -6.42 -1.56 -8.20
CA ALA A 102 -7.87 -1.66 -8.11
C ALA A 102 -8.28 -2.48 -6.88
N LEU A 103 -7.64 -3.62 -6.63
CA LEU A 103 -7.86 -4.43 -5.43
C LEU A 103 -7.56 -3.66 -4.14
N SER A 104 -6.47 -2.87 -4.12
CA SER A 104 -6.13 -2.01 -2.98
C SER A 104 -7.20 -0.96 -2.72
N VAL A 105 -7.68 -0.26 -3.75
CA VAL A 105 -8.71 0.78 -3.63
C VAL A 105 -10.06 0.18 -3.23
N CYS A 106 -10.44 -0.97 -3.79
CA CYS A 106 -11.65 -1.70 -3.39
C CYS A 106 -11.58 -2.10 -1.91
N TRP A 107 -10.45 -2.64 -1.45
CA TRP A 107 -10.28 -2.98 -0.04
C TRP A 107 -10.30 -1.75 0.86
N TYR A 108 -9.66 -0.66 0.44
CA TYR A 108 -9.72 0.63 1.13
C TYR A 108 -11.17 1.10 1.30
N ALA A 109 -12.00 1.02 0.26
CA ALA A 109 -13.41 1.39 0.33
C ALA A 109 -14.19 0.51 1.33
N VAL A 110 -13.92 -0.80 1.37
CA VAL A 110 -14.50 -1.71 2.37
C VAL A 110 -14.13 -1.29 3.79
N LEU A 111 -12.86 -0.91 4.03
CA LEU A 111 -12.41 -0.48 5.35
C LEU A 111 -13.01 0.86 5.77
N VAL A 112 -13.11 1.83 4.85
CA VAL A 112 -13.80 3.11 5.11
C VAL A 112 -15.27 2.87 5.47
N PHE A 113 -15.96 2.01 4.72
CA PHE A 113 -17.33 1.62 5.04
C PHE A 113 -17.43 0.95 6.42
N ALA A 114 -16.48 0.08 6.76
CA ALA A 114 -16.45 -0.58 8.07
C ALA A 114 -16.23 0.41 9.22
N GLU A 115 -15.34 1.40 9.07
CA GLU A 115 -15.13 2.46 10.07
C GLU A 115 -16.38 3.35 10.23
N ALA A 116 -17.11 3.63 9.13
CA ALA A 116 -18.37 4.37 9.19
C ALA A 116 -19.49 3.55 9.86
N ARG A 117 -19.55 2.24 9.59
CA ARG A 117 -20.59 1.34 10.12
C ARG A 117 -20.38 0.97 11.59
N TRP A 118 -19.13 0.89 12.04
CA TRP A 118 -18.74 0.57 13.41
C TRP A 118 -17.75 1.61 13.93
N PRO A 119 -18.21 2.84 14.22
CA PRO A 119 -17.34 3.93 14.59
C PRO A 119 -16.63 3.63 15.90
N ARG A 120 -15.30 3.63 15.83
CA ARG A 120 -14.45 3.54 17.01
C ARG A 120 -14.12 4.98 17.38
N LEU A 121 -14.61 5.47 18.53
CA LEU A 121 -14.38 6.86 18.94
C LEU A 121 -13.28 7.02 19.99
N ARG A 122 -12.90 5.92 20.65
CA ARG A 122 -11.79 5.91 21.61
C ARG A 122 -10.45 5.78 20.88
N TYR A 123 -9.44 6.46 21.41
CA TYR A 123 -8.07 6.27 20.98
C TYR A 123 -7.59 4.88 21.41
N ASP A 124 -6.94 4.18 20.48
CA ASP A 124 -6.27 2.91 20.67
C ASP A 124 -4.96 2.98 19.87
N MET A 125 -3.86 2.50 20.44
CA MET A 125 -2.55 2.45 19.77
C MET A 125 -2.62 1.70 18.43
N ARG A 126 -3.54 0.74 18.29
CA ARG A 126 -3.80 0.01 17.04
C ARG A 126 -4.20 0.91 15.87
N ARG A 127 -4.65 2.15 16.13
CA ARG A 127 -4.95 3.13 15.06
C ARG A 127 -3.75 3.49 14.22
N TRP A 128 -2.53 3.37 14.72
CA TRP A 128 -1.33 3.57 13.91
C TRP A 128 -1.23 2.59 12.74
N ALA A 129 -1.85 1.41 12.85
CA ALA A 129 -1.92 0.45 11.77
C ALA A 129 -2.79 0.91 10.59
N THR A 130 -3.62 1.95 10.73
CA THR A 130 -4.47 2.47 9.66
C THR A 130 -3.74 3.51 8.80
N VAL A 131 -2.88 4.31 9.43
CA VAL A 131 -2.26 5.48 8.80
C VAL A 131 -1.29 5.09 7.69
N PHE A 132 -0.46 4.08 7.93
CA PHE A 132 0.48 3.59 6.92
C PHE A 132 -0.24 3.07 5.66
N PRO A 133 -1.24 2.17 5.76
CA PRO A 133 -2.02 1.73 4.59
C PRO A 133 -2.70 2.86 3.84
N MET A 134 -3.28 3.85 4.53
CA MET A 134 -3.92 4.99 3.87
C MET A 134 -2.91 5.81 3.04
N GLY A 135 -1.77 6.13 3.64
CA GLY A 135 -0.69 6.82 2.94
C GLY A 135 -0.15 6.00 1.77
N MET A 136 0.05 4.69 1.97
CA MET A 136 0.53 3.80 0.92
C MET A 136 -0.45 3.69 -0.26
N THR A 137 -1.75 3.63 -0.02
CA THR A 137 -2.74 3.63 -1.13
C THR A 137 -2.64 4.93 -1.91
N ALA A 138 -2.53 6.09 -1.25
CA ALA A 138 -2.36 7.37 -1.92
C ALA A 138 -1.09 7.42 -2.80
N VAL A 139 0.05 7.02 -2.24
CA VAL A 139 1.35 6.98 -2.95
C VAL A 139 1.31 5.99 -4.11
N ALA A 140 0.69 4.83 -3.92
CA ALA A 140 0.51 3.84 -4.98
C ALA A 140 -0.35 4.40 -6.12
N THR A 141 -1.49 5.02 -5.81
CA THR A 141 -2.36 5.65 -6.83
C THR A 141 -1.61 6.70 -7.65
N LEU A 142 -0.87 7.59 -7.00
CA LEU A 142 -0.06 8.62 -7.69
C LEU A 142 1.05 8.01 -8.55
N SER A 143 1.78 7.04 -8.00
CA SER A 143 2.90 6.39 -8.72
C SER A 143 2.41 5.60 -9.93
N VAL A 144 1.27 4.91 -9.81
CA VAL A 144 0.65 4.19 -10.93
C VAL A 144 0.10 5.15 -11.97
N ALA A 145 -0.46 6.30 -11.57
CA ALA A 145 -0.92 7.32 -12.50
C ALA A 145 0.18 7.73 -13.49
N ASP A 146 1.39 7.95 -12.96
CA ASP A 146 2.55 8.34 -13.75
C ASP A 146 3.14 7.16 -14.53
N ALA A 147 3.39 6.02 -13.87
CA ALA A 147 4.06 4.88 -14.49
C ALA A 147 3.22 4.19 -15.58
N ALA A 148 1.89 4.10 -15.38
CA ALA A 148 0.98 3.45 -16.33
C ALA A 148 0.36 4.43 -17.35
N ALA A 149 0.74 5.71 -17.30
CA ALA A 149 0.18 6.78 -18.12
C ALA A 149 -1.35 6.91 -18.00
N VAL A 150 -1.87 6.82 -16.77
CA VAL A 150 -3.30 6.91 -16.45
C VAL A 150 -3.55 8.19 -15.67
N GLY A 151 -3.58 9.32 -16.39
CA GLY A 151 -3.56 10.66 -15.78
C GLY A 151 -4.73 10.97 -14.83
N TRP A 152 -5.91 10.36 -15.03
CA TRP A 152 -7.07 10.60 -14.17
C TRP A 152 -6.88 10.07 -12.74
N LEU A 153 -5.92 9.16 -12.50
CA LEU A 153 -5.59 8.66 -11.16
C LEU A 153 -4.87 9.70 -10.28
N ARG A 154 -4.34 10.80 -10.85
CA ARG A 154 -3.64 11.82 -10.06
C ARG A 154 -4.55 12.49 -9.03
N THR A 155 -5.73 12.92 -9.46
CA THR A 155 -6.72 13.57 -8.59
C THR A 155 -7.14 12.68 -7.40
N PRO A 156 -7.61 11.43 -7.59
CA PRO A 156 -7.97 10.58 -6.46
C PRO A 156 -6.75 10.25 -5.58
N GLY A 157 -5.55 10.11 -6.15
CA GLY A 157 -4.32 9.94 -5.38
C GLY A 157 -4.03 11.12 -4.45
N GLN A 158 -4.20 12.35 -4.92
CA GLN A 158 -4.05 13.57 -4.11
C GLN A 158 -5.13 13.68 -3.02
N VAL A 159 -6.37 13.31 -3.34
CA VAL A 159 -7.46 13.28 -2.34
C VAL A 159 -7.15 12.27 -1.23
N LEU A 160 -6.75 11.04 -1.60
CA LEU A 160 -6.33 10.01 -0.65
C LEU A 160 -5.15 10.47 0.21
N LEU A 161 -4.19 11.21 -0.37
CA LEU A 161 -3.05 11.75 0.35
C LEU A 161 -3.49 12.71 1.47
N TRP A 162 -4.36 13.67 1.17
CA TRP A 162 -4.86 14.60 2.18
C TRP A 162 -5.69 13.92 3.26
N ILE A 163 -6.47 12.90 2.90
CA ILE A 163 -7.17 12.05 3.87
C ILE A 163 -6.17 11.33 4.78
N ALA A 164 -5.12 10.73 4.22
CA ALA A 164 -4.09 10.03 4.97
C ALA A 164 -3.32 10.97 5.93
N VAL A 165 -2.96 12.17 5.47
CA VAL A 165 -2.34 13.21 6.31
C VAL A 165 -3.26 13.62 7.45
N THR A 166 -4.55 13.83 7.16
CA THR A 166 -5.54 14.17 8.19
C THR A 166 -5.66 13.07 9.23
N ALA A 167 -5.74 11.80 8.80
CA ALA A 167 -5.79 10.66 9.70
C ALA A 167 -4.50 10.51 10.54
N TRP A 168 -3.34 10.78 9.95
CA TRP A 168 -2.06 10.80 10.67
C TRP A 168 -2.04 11.86 11.77
N VAL A 169 -2.48 13.09 11.47
CA VAL A 169 -2.57 14.18 12.46
C VAL A 169 -3.53 13.82 13.60
N LEU A 170 -4.69 13.26 13.28
CA LEU A 170 -5.66 12.82 14.30
C LEU A 170 -5.11 11.70 15.18
N ALA A 171 -4.38 10.74 14.61
CA ALA A 171 -3.71 9.68 15.38
C ALA A 171 -2.63 10.26 16.31
N LEU A 172 -1.85 11.23 15.83
CA LEU A 172 -0.83 11.92 16.62
C LEU A 172 -1.45 12.71 17.78
N VAL A 173 -2.51 13.48 17.53
CA VAL A 173 -3.25 14.20 18.58
C VAL A 173 -3.79 13.24 19.63
N GLY A 174 -4.36 12.11 19.20
CA GLY A 174 -4.83 11.06 20.09
C GLY A 174 -3.71 10.45 20.95
N LEU A 175 -2.53 10.21 20.36
CA LEU A 175 -1.35 9.71 21.08
C LEU A 175 -0.89 10.70 22.15
N VAL A 176 -0.74 11.98 21.79
CA VAL A 176 -0.31 13.02 22.74
C VAL A 176 -1.32 13.15 23.88
N GLY A 177 -2.62 13.17 23.58
CA GLY A 177 -3.68 13.17 24.59
C GLY A 177 -3.59 11.97 25.53
N HIS A 178 -3.34 10.77 25.01
CA HIS A 178 -3.18 9.56 25.81
C HIS A 178 -1.96 9.63 26.75
N LEU A 179 -0.80 10.09 26.24
CA LEU A 179 0.42 10.22 27.04
C LEU A 179 0.28 11.26 28.16
N THR A 180 -0.33 12.42 27.86
CA THR A 180 -0.53 13.50 28.86
C THR A 180 -1.49 13.11 29.99
N ALA A 181 -2.43 12.18 29.72
CA ALA A 181 -3.35 11.67 30.73
C ALA A 181 -2.71 10.64 31.68
N HIS A 182 -1.61 9.97 31.28
CA HIS A 182 -0.87 9.01 32.11
C HIS A 182 0.29 9.64 32.89
N SER A 183 0.68 10.87 32.54
CA SER A 183 1.70 11.64 33.26
C SER A 183 1.14 12.47 34.42
N ARG A 184 -0.17 12.36 34.71
CA ARG A 184 -0.85 12.98 35.86
C ARG A 184 -1.28 11.90 36.83
#